data_AF-A0A4R0K232-F1
#
_entry.id   AF-A0A4R0K232-F1
#
_cell.length_a   1.000
_cell.length_b   1.000
_cell.length_c   1.000
_cell.angle_alpha   90.00
_cell.angle_beta   90.00
_cell.angle_gamma   90.00
#
_symmetry.space_group_name_H-M   'P 1'
#
loop_
_entity.id
_entity.type
_entity.pdbx_description
1 polymer ?
#
loop_
_entity_poly.entity_id
_entity_poly.type
_entity_poly.pdbx_seq_one_letter_code
_entity_poly.pdbx_strand_id
1 'polypeptide(L)' 'MNLRVRVVHCGDQRWYADIDDADDPQPDDPFWYVDHCRSQPQALESACAELRLLAGRMVRGDEINRVLEVTGVPV' A
#
# COMPACT_ATOMS: atom_id res chain seq x y z
N MET A 1 -10.41 8.62 6.68
CA MET A 1 -9.41 7.89 5.90
C MET A 1 -10.09 7.08 4.84
N ASN A 2 -9.66 7.24 3.60
CA ASN A 2 -10.16 6.55 2.43
C ASN A 2 -9.01 5.73 1.83
N LEU A 3 -8.94 4.44 2.13
CA LEU A 3 -7.83 3.61 1.62
C LEU A 3 -7.90 3.50 0.09
N ARG A 4 -6.80 3.86 -0.57
CA ARG A 4 -6.62 3.79 -2.02
C ARG A 4 -5.45 2.88 -2.36
N VAL A 5 -5.67 1.98 -3.32
CA VAL A 5 -4.60 1.21 -3.95
C VAL A 5 -4.03 2.00 -5.12
N ARG A 6 -2.70 2.05 -5.23
CA ARG A 6 -2.00 2.43 -6.46
C ARG A 6 -1.20 1.25 -6.98
N VAL A 7 -1.20 1.05 -8.29
CA VAL A 7 -0.36 0.07 -8.97
C VAL A 7 0.45 0.81 -10.01
N VAL A 8 1.77 0.68 -9.96
CA VAL A 8 2.72 1.44 -10.77
C VAL A 8 3.64 0.47 -11.49
N HIS A 9 3.86 0.70 -12.78
CA HIS A 9 4.93 0.03 -13.52
C HIS A 9 6.23 0.83 -13.32
N CYS A 10 7.18 0.21 -12.63
CA CYS A 10 8.47 0.81 -12.34
C CYS A 10 9.49 0.44 -13.43
N GLY A 11 10.66 1.10 -13.41
CA GLY A 11 11.80 0.69 -14.24
C GLY A 11 12.15 -0.80 -14.06
N ASP A 12 12.93 -1.35 -14.99
CA ASP A 12 13.36 -2.77 -14.97
C ASP A 12 12.24 -3.81 -15.14
N GLN A 13 11.13 -3.46 -15.80
CA GLN A 13 9.98 -4.35 -16.05
C GLN A 13 9.35 -4.92 -14.75
N ARG A 14 9.32 -4.11 -13.70
CA ARG A 14 8.76 -4.48 -12.39
C ARG A 14 7.50 -3.71 -12.10
N TRP A 15 6.69 -4.28 -11.21
CA TRP A 15 5.47 -3.66 -10.72
C TRP A 15 5.58 -3.41 -9.23
N TYR A 16 5.04 -2.27 -8.82
CA TYR A 16 4.93 -1.82 -7.45
C TYR A 16 3.46 -1.57 -7.14
N ALA A 17 3.05 -1.79 -5.89
CA ALA A 17 1.75 -1.35 -5.43
C ALA A 17 1.82 -0.89 -3.98
N ASP A 18 0.98 0.07 -3.63
CA ASP A 18 0.82 0.54 -2.25
C ASP A 18 -0.63 0.79 -1.89
N ILE A 19 -0.84 0.98 -0.58
CA ILE A 19 -2.11 1.39 0.02
C ILE A 19 -1.83 2.61 0.88
N ASP A 20 -2.53 3.70 0.57
CA ASP A 20 -2.41 4.96 1.28
C ASP A 20 -3.78 5.60 1.50
N ASP A 21 -3.86 6.67 2.30
CA ASP A 21 -5.05 7.50 2.37
C ASP A 21 -5.21 8.29 1.06
N ALA A 22 -6.39 8.21 0.44
CA ALA A 22 -6.73 8.95 -0.77
C ALA A 22 -6.73 10.46 -0.54
N ASP A 23 -6.97 10.86 0.71
CA ASP A 23 -6.98 12.25 1.17
C ASP A 23 -5.58 12.75 1.53
N ASP A 24 -4.55 11.89 1.49
CA ASP A 24 -3.15 12.29 1.71
C ASP A 24 -2.62 13.10 0.51
N PRO A 25 -2.27 14.40 0.70
CA PRO A 25 -1.74 15.22 -0.38
C PRO A 25 -0.31 14.81 -0.78
N GLN A 26 0.43 14.12 0.07
CA GLN A 26 1.78 13.65 -0.19
C GLN A 26 1.88 12.17 0.17
N PRO A 27 1.55 11.27 -0.78
CA PRO A 27 1.49 9.84 -0.51
C PRO A 27 2.89 9.20 -0.60
N ASP A 28 3.77 9.60 0.32
CA ASP A 28 5.18 9.19 0.47
C ASP A 28 5.43 8.22 1.63
N ASP A 29 4.44 8.04 2.51
CA ASP A 29 4.51 7.11 3.65
C ASP A 29 3.25 6.22 3.70
N PRO A 30 3.13 5.23 2.80
CA PRO A 30 1.95 4.40 2.72
C PRO A 30 1.79 3.53 3.98
N PHE A 31 0.58 3.02 4.20
CA PHE A 31 0.32 2.02 5.25
C PHE A 31 0.87 0.64 4.89
N TRP A 32 1.06 0.39 3.59
CA TRP A 32 1.61 -0.85 3.07
C TRP A 32 2.11 -0.65 1.64
N TYR A 33 3.13 -1.41 1.26
CA TYR A 33 3.60 -1.50 -0.12
C TYR A 33 4.14 -2.90 -0.45
N VAL A 34 4.23 -3.18 -1.74
CA VAL A 34 4.99 -4.28 -2.31
C VAL A 34 5.76 -3.77 -3.52
N ASP A 35 7.02 -4.19 -3.62
CA ASP A 35 7.89 -3.90 -4.76
C ASP A 35 8.33 -5.21 -5.44
N HIS A 36 9.00 -5.10 -6.60
CA HIS A 36 9.57 -6.20 -7.36
C HIS A 36 8.55 -7.26 -7.82
N CYS A 37 7.28 -6.89 -8.01
CA CYS A 37 6.30 -7.78 -8.64
C CYS A 37 6.68 -8.01 -10.11
N ARG A 38 6.56 -9.25 -10.57
CA ARG A 38 6.90 -9.66 -11.94
C ARG A 38 5.82 -9.29 -12.96
N SER A 39 4.63 -8.95 -12.51
CA SER A 39 3.49 -8.63 -13.38
C SER A 39 2.47 -7.71 -12.70
N GLN A 40 1.68 -7.01 -13.52
CA GLN A 40 0.59 -6.17 -13.03
C GLN A 40 -0.44 -6.94 -12.21
N PRO A 41 -0.90 -8.14 -12.63
CA PRO A 41 -1.85 -8.91 -11.83
C PRO A 41 -1.30 -9.29 -10.46
N GLN A 42 -0.02 -9.65 -10.36
CA GLN A 42 0.59 -9.99 -9.07
C GLN A 42 0.54 -8.80 -8.11
N ALA A 43 0.90 -7.61 -8.58
CA ALA A 43 0.88 -6.39 -7.76
C ALA A 43 -0.55 -6.04 -7.32
N LEU A 44 -1.51 -6.11 -8.26
CA LEU A 44 -2.92 -5.81 -7.99
C LEU A 44 -3.55 -6.81 -7.01
N GLU A 45 -3.32 -8.11 -7.20
CA GLU A 45 -3.85 -9.15 -6.31
C GLU A 45 -3.30 -9.02 -4.89
N SER A 46 -2.00 -8.76 -4.76
CA SER A 46 -1.34 -8.53 -3.47
C SER A 46 -1.93 -7.31 -2.76
N ALA A 47 -2.08 -6.19 -3.48
CA ALA A 47 -2.67 -4.98 -2.93
C ALA A 47 -4.15 -5.16 -2.55
N CYS A 48 -4.94 -5.89 -3.33
CA CYS A 48 -6.34 -6.16 -3.01
C CYS A 48 -6.49 -7.06 -1.77
N ALA A 49 -5.60 -8.05 -1.61
CA ALA A 49 -5.58 -8.90 -0.43
C ALA A 49 -5.29 -8.07 0.83
N GLU A 50 -4.26 -7.23 0.80
CA GLU A 50 -3.89 -6.40 1.93
C GLU A 50 -4.94 -5.31 2.23
N LEU A 51 -5.52 -4.70 1.19
CA LEU A 51 -6.58 -3.69 1.34
C LEU A 51 -7.75 -4.23 2.16
N ARG A 52 -8.14 -5.50 1.95
CA ARG A 52 -9.20 -6.15 2.74
C ARG A 52 -8.82 -6.29 4.21
N LEU A 53 -7.56 -6.59 4.50
CA LEU A 53 -7.06 -6.72 5.88
C LEU A 53 -7.04 -5.35 6.58
N LEU A 54 -6.48 -4.33 5.94
CA LEU A 54 -6.42 -2.96 6.46
C LEU A 54 -7.81 -2.36 6.65
N ALA A 55 -8.70 -2.52 5.68
CA ALA A 55 -10.10 -2.10 5.81
C ALA A 55 -10.80 -2.80 6.98
N GLY A 56 -10.55 -4.11 7.16
CA GLY A 56 -11.08 -4.86 8.29
C GLY A 56 -10.57 -4.36 9.66
N ARG A 57 -9.29 -3.99 9.75
CA ARG A 57 -8.69 -3.35 10.93
C ARG A 57 -9.34 -2.01 11.23
N MET A 58 -9.47 -1.16 10.21
CA MET A 58 -10.10 0.15 10.32
C MET A 58 -11.54 0.06 10.83
N VAL A 59 -12.34 -0.90 10.35
CA VAL A 59 -13.73 -1.12 10.80
C VAL A 59 -13.81 -1.57 12.26
N ARG A 60 -12.83 -2.34 12.76
CA ARG A 60 -12.77 -2.74 14.18
C ARG A 60 -12.27 -1.63 15.10
N GLY A 61 -11.75 -0.53 14.54
CA GLY A 61 -11.08 0.53 15.30
C GLY A 61 -9.66 0.14 15.72
N ASP A 62 -9.06 -0.86 15.06
CA ASP A 62 -7.65 -1.19 15.27
C ASP A 62 -6.78 -0.05 14.70
N GLU A 63 -5.69 0.27 15.38
CA GLU A 63 -4.69 1.20 14.86
C GLU A 63 -4.01 0.61 13.62
N ILE A 64 -3.77 1.44 12.61
CA ILE A 64 -3.08 1.11 11.37
C ILE A 64 -1.96 2.12 11.20
N ASN A 65 -0.73 1.63 11.32
CA ASN A 65 0.48 2.44 11.35
C ASN A 65 1.05 2.58 9.94
N ARG A 66 1.70 3.70 9.69
CA ARG A 66 2.42 3.91 8.43
C ARG A 66 3.73 3.12 8.41
N VAL A 67 4.26 2.86 7.23
CA VAL A 67 5.48 2.07 7.08
C VAL A 67 6.68 2.74 7.76
N LEU A 68 6.83 4.06 7.64
CA LEU A 68 7.90 4.81 8.28
C LEU A 68 7.86 4.69 9.80
N GLU A 69 6.67 4.71 10.40
CA GLU A 69 6.47 4.55 11.84
C GLU A 69 6.95 3.17 12.33
N VAL A 70 6.73 2.12 11.53
CA VAL A 70 7.07 0.74 11.87
C VAL A 70 8.55 0.42 11.59
N THR A 71 9.07 0.90 10.45
CA THR A 71 10.38 0.49 9.94
C THR A 71 11.49 1.52 10.14
N GLY A 72 11.13 2.79 10.35
CA GLY A 72 12.06 3.92 10.36
C GLY A 72 12.67 4.24 8.99
N VAL A 73 12.19 3.62 7.91
CA VAL A 73 12.71 3.78 6.54
C VAL A 73 11.59 4.32 5.64
N PRO A 74 11.83 5.45 4.92
CA PRO A 74 10.87 5.94 3.93
C PRO A 74 10.82 5.02 2.71
N VAL A 75 9.63 4.92 2.09
CA VAL A 75 9.34 4.04 0.94
C VAL A 75 9.48 4.79 -0.37
#